data_AF-A0A3D5AJS5-F1
#
_entry.id   AF-A0A3D5AJS5-F1
#
_cell.length_a   1.000
_cell.length_b   1.000
_cell.length_c   1.000
_cell.angle_alpha   90.00
_cell.angle_beta   90.00
_cell.angle_gamma   90.00
#
_symmetry.space_group_name_H-M   'P 1'
#
loop_
_entity.id
_entity.type
_entity.pdbx_description
1 polymer ?
#
loop_
_entity_poly.entity_id
_entity_poly.type
_entity_poly.pdbx_seq_one_letter_code
_entity_poly.pdbx_strand_id
1 'polypeptide(L)'
;MHEVFTAAGQAVLAAAKEEARITRQHAVSTGHLLLSIATAAPNVGSIVLTELGASAEEIRRRLLARKPSDPVETVADLPYTDAASQSLVSAGREAVQAGSNETAPEHILLGLMNLETNTAQLIMRDLKIPEREVRSRIRHRLASSSPPHARNVFVIYGRDSEARRAMFDFLRTLDLRPQEWEEVVHISGSSAPFIGEAILRTFDRIQATIVLLTPDDIAKLHPDFHESRDARTETEPTGQARPNVLFEAGMAMMKMPERTIFVEFGEVRPFTDLAGRSTIRLSPDPVDTTEKLRRIVERLKSAGCPVNDSGSDWMNPAPFTRLMAHTRARNPVVGQAVPADS
;
A
#
# COMPACT_ATOMS: atom_id res chain seq x y z
N MET A 1 -15.27 5.34 -24.98
CA MET A 1 -13.83 5.02 -25.08
C MET A 1 -12.95 5.90 -24.17
N HIS A 2 -13.44 7.02 -23.62
CA HIS A 2 -12.63 7.95 -22.81
C HIS A 2 -12.36 7.53 -21.35
N GLU A 3 -13.09 6.56 -20.78
CA GLU A 3 -13.05 6.24 -19.33
C GLU A 3 -12.06 5.13 -18.93
N VAL A 4 -11.08 4.77 -19.77
CA VAL A 4 -10.14 3.65 -19.49
C VAL A 4 -8.69 4.11 -19.25
N PHE A 5 -8.38 5.37 -19.53
CA PHE A 5 -7.03 5.92 -19.44
C PHE A 5 -6.98 7.11 -18.48
N THR A 6 -5.92 7.16 -17.67
CA THR A 6 -5.59 8.34 -16.84
C THR A 6 -5.43 9.59 -17.70
N ALA A 7 -5.51 10.79 -17.10
CA ALA A 7 -5.25 12.05 -17.82
C ALA A 7 -3.89 12.06 -18.55
N ALA A 8 -2.84 11.52 -17.92
CA ALA A 8 -1.52 11.38 -18.54
C ALA A 8 -1.53 10.37 -19.70
N GLY A 9 -2.24 9.24 -19.54
CA GLY A 9 -2.45 8.27 -20.61
C GLY A 9 -3.17 8.88 -21.82
N GLN A 10 -4.23 9.65 -21.58
CA GLN A 10 -4.95 10.37 -22.64
C GLN A 10 -4.06 11.37 -23.37
N ALA A 11 -3.21 12.11 -22.64
CA ALA A 11 -2.24 13.03 -23.23
C ALA A 11 -1.23 12.31 -24.13
N VAL A 12 -0.73 11.14 -23.71
CA VAL A 12 0.15 10.29 -24.52
C VAL A 12 -0.51 9.83 -25.83
N LEU A 13 -1.79 9.45 -25.78
CA LEU A 13 -2.54 9.05 -26.98
C LEU A 13 -2.77 10.22 -27.94
N ALA A 14 -3.14 11.39 -27.41
CA ALA A 14 -3.32 12.60 -28.21
C ALA A 14 -2.00 13.03 -28.89
N ALA A 15 -0.89 13.01 -28.15
CA ALA A 15 0.43 13.32 -28.67
C ALA A 15 0.88 12.32 -29.75
N ALA A 16 0.57 11.03 -29.61
CA ALA A 16 0.90 10.03 -30.62
C ALA A 16 0.18 10.27 -31.95
N LYS A 17 -1.10 10.70 -31.89
CA LYS A 17 -1.86 11.10 -33.09
C LYS A 17 -1.23 12.32 -33.76
N GLU A 18 -0.83 13.31 -32.98
CA GLU A 18 -0.20 14.52 -33.51
C GLU A 18 1.17 14.24 -34.14
N GLU A 19 2.01 13.40 -33.52
CA GLU A 19 3.30 12.98 -34.09
C GLU A 19 3.12 12.22 -35.41
N ALA A 20 2.12 11.33 -35.50
CA ALA A 20 1.79 10.63 -36.76
C ALA A 20 1.38 11.62 -37.86
N ARG A 21 0.62 12.67 -37.51
CA ARG A 21 0.21 13.74 -38.44
C ARG A 21 1.40 14.57 -38.93
N ILE A 22 2.27 14.99 -38.02
CA ILE A 22 3.49 15.77 -38.33
C ILE A 22 4.41 14.98 -39.27
N THR A 23 4.55 13.67 -39.02
CA THR A 23 5.38 12.76 -39.81
C THR A 23 4.66 12.20 -41.06
N ARG A 24 3.46 12.71 -41.35
CA ARG A 24 2.61 12.35 -42.52
C ARG A 24 2.37 10.84 -42.66
N GLN A 25 2.14 10.17 -41.54
CA GLN A 25 1.79 8.75 -41.49
C GLN A 25 0.26 8.58 -41.50
N HIS A 26 -0.21 7.52 -42.15
CA HIS A 26 -1.65 7.23 -42.30
C HIS A 26 -2.29 6.56 -41.10
N ALA A 27 -1.46 6.08 -40.16
CA ALA A 27 -1.92 5.43 -38.95
C ALA A 27 -0.94 5.63 -37.80
N VAL A 28 -1.48 5.63 -36.58
CA VAL A 28 -0.67 5.68 -35.36
C VAL A 28 -0.07 4.29 -35.10
N SER A 29 1.21 4.15 -35.44
CA SER A 29 2.03 2.97 -35.10
C SER A 29 2.46 2.93 -33.62
N THR A 30 2.97 1.77 -33.16
CA THR A 30 3.57 1.64 -31.83
C THR A 30 4.79 2.54 -31.63
N GLY A 31 5.47 2.94 -32.71
CA GLY A 31 6.59 3.88 -32.65
C GLY A 31 6.16 5.29 -32.23
N HIS A 32 4.99 5.75 -32.68
CA HIS A 32 4.45 7.05 -32.26
C HIS A 32 4.02 7.03 -30.79
N LEU A 33 3.43 5.92 -30.33
CA LEU A 33 3.11 5.71 -28.92
C LEU A 33 4.38 5.71 -28.05
N LEU A 34 5.44 5.03 -28.51
CA LEU A 34 6.72 5.04 -27.80
C LEU A 34 7.32 6.46 -27.72
N LEU A 35 7.30 7.18 -28.84
CA LEU A 35 7.79 8.56 -28.90
C LEU A 35 6.97 9.48 -27.99
N SER A 36 5.65 9.36 -28.00
CA SER A 36 4.78 10.21 -27.20
C SER A 36 4.94 9.97 -25.70
N ILE A 37 5.21 8.74 -25.26
CA ILE A 37 5.57 8.45 -23.87
C ILE A 37 6.86 9.20 -23.49
N ALA A 38 7.86 9.19 -24.37
CA ALA A 38 9.15 9.83 -24.13
C ALA A 38 9.09 11.37 -24.16
N THR A 39 8.16 11.98 -24.91
CA THR A 39 8.00 13.44 -25.02
C THR A 39 6.97 14.04 -24.06
N ALA A 40 6.05 13.24 -23.53
CA ALA A 40 5.04 13.70 -22.57
C ALA A 40 5.66 14.25 -21.27
N ALA A 41 4.84 14.94 -20.47
CA ALA A 41 5.21 15.36 -19.12
C ALA A 41 5.82 14.19 -18.32
N PRO A 42 6.77 14.45 -17.39
CA PRO A 42 7.50 13.39 -16.69
C PRO A 42 6.57 12.31 -16.13
N ASN A 43 6.79 11.08 -16.57
CA ASN A 43 6.02 9.90 -16.19
C ASN A 43 6.98 8.72 -16.00
N VAL A 44 6.50 7.64 -15.38
CA VAL A 44 7.37 6.47 -15.09
C VAL A 44 7.98 5.91 -16.38
N GLY A 45 7.22 5.87 -17.46
CA GLY A 45 7.69 5.45 -18.79
C GLY A 45 8.82 6.33 -19.31
N SER A 46 8.64 7.65 -19.36
CA SER A 46 9.65 8.58 -19.89
C SER A 46 10.95 8.58 -19.09
N ILE A 47 10.86 8.42 -17.76
CA ILE A 47 12.02 8.29 -16.87
C ILE A 47 12.79 7.01 -17.21
N VAL A 48 12.12 5.85 -17.29
CA VAL A 48 12.80 4.58 -17.62
C VAL A 48 13.45 4.62 -18.99
N LEU A 49 12.75 5.15 -19.99
CA LEU A 49 13.31 5.30 -21.34
C LEU A 49 14.58 6.14 -21.33
N THR A 50 14.55 7.26 -20.61
CA THR A 50 15.71 8.16 -20.48
C THR A 50 16.88 7.48 -19.76
N GLU A 51 16.63 6.77 -18.65
CA GLU A 51 17.66 6.02 -17.91
C GLU A 51 18.34 4.96 -18.76
N LEU A 52 17.59 4.31 -19.66
CA LEU A 52 18.10 3.28 -20.56
C LEU A 52 18.75 3.86 -21.84
N GLY A 53 18.80 5.18 -21.99
CA GLY A 53 19.37 5.86 -23.16
C GLY A 53 18.42 5.98 -24.36
N ALA A 54 17.15 5.61 -24.22
CA ALA A 54 16.10 5.82 -25.21
C ALA A 54 15.48 7.22 -25.08
N SER A 55 16.26 8.27 -25.37
CA SER A 55 15.73 9.64 -25.35
C SER A 55 14.69 9.86 -26.45
N ALA A 56 13.79 10.83 -26.26
CA ALA A 56 12.80 11.19 -27.28
C ALA A 56 13.44 11.49 -28.65
N GLU A 57 14.59 12.16 -28.66
CA GLU A 57 15.34 12.48 -29.87
C GLU A 57 15.85 11.21 -30.59
N GLU A 58 16.36 10.26 -29.82
CA GLU A 58 16.90 8.99 -30.32
C GLU A 58 15.80 8.07 -30.88
N ILE A 59 14.64 8.05 -30.21
CA ILE A 59 13.43 7.36 -30.64
C ILE A 59 12.90 7.99 -31.93
N ARG A 60 12.78 9.33 -31.96
CA ARG A 60 12.29 10.06 -33.14
C ARG A 60 13.18 9.81 -34.35
N ARG A 61 14.51 9.87 -34.19
CA ARG A 61 15.44 9.60 -35.29
C ARG A 61 15.26 8.21 -35.90
N ARG A 62 15.09 7.17 -35.08
CA ARG A 62 14.84 5.79 -35.55
C ARG A 62 13.46 5.61 -36.15
N LEU A 63 12.47 6.34 -35.65
CA LEU A 63 11.13 6.31 -36.20
C LEU A 63 11.12 6.91 -37.62
N LEU A 64 11.76 8.06 -37.80
CA LEU A 64 11.85 8.76 -39.09
C LEU A 64 12.73 8.05 -40.12
N ALA A 65 13.71 7.25 -39.67
CA ALA A 65 14.53 6.44 -40.56
C ALA A 65 13.75 5.30 -41.26
N ARG A 66 12.51 5.04 -40.85
CA ARG A 66 11.65 4.01 -41.45
C ARG A 66 10.93 4.60 -42.66
N LYS A 67 10.80 3.80 -43.73
CA LYS A 67 10.18 4.24 -44.98
C LYS A 67 8.78 4.82 -44.72
N PRO A 68 8.46 6.01 -45.25
CA PRO A 68 7.09 6.50 -45.28
C PRO A 68 6.20 5.53 -46.06
N SER A 69 4.95 5.40 -45.64
CA SER A 69 3.91 4.80 -46.46
C SER A 69 3.66 5.65 -47.72
N ASP A 70 3.20 5.03 -48.81
CA ASP A 70 2.84 5.72 -50.06
C ASP A 70 1.88 6.90 -49.80
N PRO A 71 1.98 8.02 -50.53
CA PRO A 71 1.14 9.19 -50.27
C PRO A 71 -0.36 8.90 -50.48
N VAL A 72 -1.17 9.17 -49.45
CA VAL A 72 -2.64 9.11 -49.44
C VAL A 72 -3.17 10.36 -48.74
N GLU A 73 -4.38 10.80 -49.11
CA GLU A 73 -5.04 12.01 -48.59
C GLU A 73 -5.14 12.01 -47.05
N THR A 74 -4.97 13.21 -46.47
CA THR A 74 -5.01 13.44 -45.02
C THR A 74 -6.39 13.13 -44.44
N VAL A 75 -6.49 12.11 -43.58
CA VAL A 75 -7.71 11.75 -42.84
C VAL A 75 -7.80 12.58 -41.55
N ALA A 76 -9.00 13.05 -41.20
CA ALA A 76 -9.24 13.93 -40.04
C ALA A 76 -8.99 13.25 -38.66
N ASP A 77 -9.28 11.95 -38.54
CA ASP A 77 -8.92 11.15 -37.36
C ASP A 77 -8.07 9.95 -37.81
N LEU A 78 -6.81 9.92 -37.37
CA LEU A 78 -5.87 8.86 -37.76
C LEU A 78 -6.19 7.57 -36.99
N PRO A 79 -6.43 6.45 -37.69
CA PRO A 79 -6.62 5.15 -37.03
C PRO A 79 -5.32 4.65 -36.40
N TYR A 80 -5.42 3.74 -35.43
CA TYR A 80 -4.28 2.99 -34.93
C TYR A 80 -4.00 1.79 -35.84
N THR A 81 -2.72 1.47 -36.03
CA THR A 81 -2.33 0.18 -36.65
C THR A 81 -2.81 -1.01 -35.80
N ASP A 82 -2.97 -2.19 -36.40
CA ASP A 82 -3.36 -3.41 -35.67
C ASP A 82 -2.44 -3.69 -34.48
N ALA A 83 -1.13 -3.56 -34.68
CA ALA A 83 -0.13 -3.73 -33.61
C ALA A 83 -0.28 -2.69 -32.48
N ALA A 84 -0.64 -1.44 -32.80
CA ALA A 84 -0.88 -0.40 -31.80
C ALA A 84 -2.17 -0.69 -31.01
N SER A 85 -3.25 -1.05 -31.69
CA SER A 85 -4.51 -1.45 -31.05
C SER A 85 -4.33 -2.65 -30.11
N GLN A 86 -3.62 -3.69 -30.55
CA GLN A 86 -3.29 -4.85 -29.72
C GLN A 86 -2.42 -4.46 -28.52
N SER A 87 -1.46 -3.55 -28.69
CA SER A 87 -0.61 -3.07 -27.60
C SER A 87 -1.41 -2.30 -26.54
N LEU A 88 -2.41 -1.51 -26.94
CA LEU A 88 -3.29 -0.78 -26.03
C LEU A 88 -4.23 -1.73 -25.27
N VAL A 89 -4.73 -2.78 -25.92
CA VAL A 89 -5.47 -3.85 -25.22
C VAL A 89 -4.56 -4.56 -24.22
N SER A 90 -3.30 -4.85 -24.60
CA SER A 90 -2.31 -5.42 -23.68
C SER A 90 -1.99 -4.47 -22.52
N ALA A 91 -1.94 -3.16 -22.77
CA ALA A 91 -1.72 -2.14 -21.75
C ALA A 91 -2.84 -2.12 -20.70
N GLY A 92 -4.10 -2.25 -21.13
CA GLY A 92 -5.23 -2.38 -20.21
C GLY A 92 -5.12 -3.63 -19.32
N ARG A 93 -4.65 -4.76 -19.86
CA ARG A 93 -4.39 -5.97 -19.06
C ARG A 93 -3.24 -5.78 -18.06
N GLU A 94 -2.15 -5.13 -18.46
CA GLU A 94 -1.03 -4.79 -17.57
C GLU A 94 -1.49 -3.84 -16.44
N ALA A 95 -2.39 -2.88 -16.73
CA ALA A 95 -2.98 -2.00 -15.72
C ALA A 95 -3.79 -2.77 -14.68
N VAL A 96 -4.69 -3.67 -15.12
CA VAL A 96 -5.49 -4.52 -14.23
C VAL A 96 -4.59 -5.45 -13.41
N GLN A 97 -3.56 -6.05 -14.02
CA GLN A 97 -2.61 -6.91 -13.32
C GLN A 97 -1.79 -6.14 -12.27
N ALA A 98 -1.54 -4.85 -12.49
CA ALA A 98 -0.91 -3.96 -11.53
C ALA A 98 -1.87 -3.42 -10.46
N GLY A 99 -3.15 -3.80 -10.49
CA GLY A 99 -4.18 -3.31 -9.56
C GLY A 99 -4.67 -1.88 -9.84
N SER A 100 -4.40 -1.35 -11.03
CA SER A 100 -4.86 -0.03 -11.46
C SER A 100 -6.21 -0.10 -12.15
N ASN A 101 -7.12 0.82 -11.82
CA ASN A 101 -8.42 0.96 -12.48
C ASN A 101 -8.34 1.72 -13.81
N GLU A 102 -7.22 2.43 -14.04
CA GLU A 102 -7.00 3.21 -15.25
C GLU A 102 -5.63 2.89 -15.89
N THR A 103 -5.55 3.06 -17.21
CA THR A 103 -4.33 2.81 -17.98
C THR A 103 -3.46 4.07 -18.00
N ALA A 104 -2.21 3.94 -17.53
CA ALA A 104 -1.23 5.01 -17.42
C ALA A 104 -0.09 4.81 -18.44
N PRO A 105 0.78 5.81 -18.69
CA PRO A 105 1.86 5.72 -19.67
C PRO A 105 2.79 4.49 -19.50
N GLU A 106 3.08 4.09 -18.27
CA GLU A 106 3.84 2.88 -17.94
C GLU A 106 3.15 1.59 -18.39
N HIS A 107 1.84 1.50 -18.26
CA HIS A 107 1.05 0.35 -18.71
C HIS A 107 1.04 0.30 -20.25
N ILE A 108 0.94 1.46 -20.90
CA ILE A 108 1.08 1.57 -22.36
C ILE A 108 2.45 1.06 -22.79
N LEU A 109 3.53 1.50 -22.12
CA LEU A 109 4.90 1.05 -22.43
C LEU A 109 5.06 -0.47 -22.23
N LEU A 110 4.54 -1.04 -21.15
CA LEU A 110 4.54 -2.48 -20.91
C LEU A 110 3.79 -3.25 -22.01
N GLY A 111 2.63 -2.73 -22.43
CA GLY A 111 1.85 -3.27 -23.55
C GLY A 111 2.60 -3.25 -24.88
N LEU A 112 3.33 -2.16 -25.18
CA LEU A 112 4.21 -2.08 -26.35
C LEU A 112 5.32 -3.14 -26.32
N MET A 113 5.83 -3.45 -25.13
CA MET A 113 6.90 -4.44 -24.94
C MET A 113 6.39 -5.89 -24.94
N ASN A 114 5.07 -6.13 -24.90
CA ASN A 114 4.50 -7.47 -24.78
C ASN A 114 4.28 -8.18 -26.13
N LEU A 115 4.27 -7.44 -27.25
CA LEU A 115 4.06 -8.00 -28.58
C LEU A 115 5.39 -8.23 -29.31
N GLU A 116 5.66 -9.47 -29.74
CA GLU A 116 6.96 -9.95 -30.26
C GLU A 116 7.55 -9.18 -31.45
N THR A 117 6.72 -8.57 -32.30
CA THR A 117 7.23 -7.82 -33.46
C THR A 117 6.39 -6.57 -33.72
N ASN A 118 6.86 -5.42 -33.27
CA ASN A 118 6.23 -4.13 -33.56
C ASN A 118 7.27 -3.00 -33.67
N THR A 119 6.87 -1.83 -34.20
CA THR A 119 7.78 -0.70 -34.44
C THR A 119 8.52 -0.22 -33.19
N ALA A 120 7.86 -0.16 -32.03
CA ALA A 120 8.51 0.20 -30.76
C ALA A 120 9.61 -0.79 -30.39
N GLN A 121 9.35 -2.10 -30.47
CA GLN A 121 10.38 -3.11 -30.21
C GLN A 121 11.53 -3.05 -31.21
N LEU A 122 11.26 -2.78 -32.49
CA LEU A 122 12.32 -2.60 -33.48
C LEU A 122 13.20 -1.38 -33.13
N ILE A 123 12.61 -0.26 -32.68
CA ILE A 123 13.35 0.92 -32.20
C ILE A 123 14.21 0.57 -30.99
N MET A 124 13.68 -0.17 -30.01
CA MET A 124 14.43 -0.64 -28.83
C MET A 124 15.61 -1.53 -29.22
N ARG A 125 15.41 -2.44 -30.18
CA ARG A 125 16.46 -3.31 -30.68
C ARG A 125 17.57 -2.52 -31.38
N ASP A 126 17.22 -1.54 -32.20
CA ASP A 126 18.18 -0.65 -32.86
C ASP A 126 18.94 0.23 -31.84
N LEU A 127 18.34 0.46 -30.66
CA LEU A 127 18.94 1.11 -29.50
C LEU A 127 19.79 0.17 -28.63
N LYS A 128 19.78 -1.15 -28.92
CA LYS A 128 20.38 -2.20 -28.11
C LYS A 128 19.81 -2.29 -26.68
N ILE A 129 18.55 -1.90 -26.50
CA ILE A 129 17.82 -1.99 -25.23
C ILE A 129 16.87 -3.19 -25.32
N PRO A 130 17.09 -4.27 -24.55
CA PRO A 130 16.22 -5.44 -24.63
C PRO A 130 14.89 -5.18 -23.89
N GLU A 131 13.77 -5.69 -24.43
CA GLU A 131 12.44 -5.42 -23.88
C GLU A 131 12.27 -5.91 -22.44
N ARG A 132 12.95 -7.01 -22.07
CA ARG A 132 13.02 -7.52 -20.69
C ARG A 132 13.56 -6.50 -19.70
N GLU A 133 14.50 -5.65 -20.11
CA GLU A 133 15.11 -4.65 -19.24
C GLU A 133 14.16 -3.47 -19.02
N VAL A 134 13.48 -3.02 -20.08
CA VAL A 134 12.39 -2.03 -19.98
C VAL A 134 11.31 -2.53 -19.01
N ARG A 135 10.82 -3.77 -19.20
CA ARG A 135 9.79 -4.38 -18.34
C ARG A 135 10.28 -4.48 -16.89
N SER A 136 11.49 -4.96 -16.66
CA SER A 136 12.08 -5.07 -15.32
C SER A 136 12.17 -3.72 -14.62
N ARG A 137 12.65 -2.68 -15.33
CA ARG A 137 12.83 -1.35 -14.75
C ARG A 137 11.49 -0.66 -14.44
N ILE A 138 10.49 -0.80 -15.31
CA ILE A 138 9.14 -0.30 -15.04
C ILE A 138 8.55 -1.01 -13.81
N ARG A 139 8.59 -2.34 -13.76
CA ARG A 139 8.06 -3.09 -12.60
C ARG A 139 8.77 -2.76 -11.30
N HIS A 140 10.10 -2.65 -11.33
CA HIS A 140 10.89 -2.23 -10.18
C HIS A 140 10.46 -0.82 -9.73
N ARG A 141 10.28 0.11 -10.67
CA ARG A 141 9.82 1.46 -10.34
C ARG A 141 8.42 1.46 -9.76
N LEU A 142 7.48 0.72 -10.33
CA LEU A 142 6.11 0.59 -9.81
C LEU A 142 6.09 -0.04 -8.40
N ALA A 143 6.92 -1.05 -8.16
CA ALA A 143 7.11 -1.64 -6.82
C ALA A 143 7.76 -0.65 -5.83
N SER A 144 8.69 0.17 -6.30
CA SER A 144 9.38 1.20 -5.49
C SER A 144 8.61 2.53 -5.37
N SER A 145 7.58 2.73 -6.19
CA SER A 145 6.72 3.94 -6.21
C SER A 145 5.42 3.75 -5.45
N SER A 146 5.25 2.63 -4.74
CA SER A 146 4.44 2.68 -3.53
C SER A 146 4.96 3.87 -2.72
N PRO A 147 4.10 4.79 -2.24
CA PRO A 147 4.57 5.98 -1.53
C PRO A 147 5.63 5.56 -0.50
N PRO A 148 6.66 6.39 -0.20
CA PRO A 148 7.77 6.02 0.69
C PRO A 148 7.33 5.49 2.07
N HIS A 149 6.04 5.67 2.37
CA HIS A 149 5.33 5.38 3.59
C HIS A 149 4.26 4.28 3.47
N ALA A 150 4.03 3.71 2.28
CA ALA A 150 3.02 2.68 2.04
C ALA A 150 3.26 1.40 2.85
N ARG A 151 4.53 1.12 3.17
CA ARG A 151 4.93 0.00 4.03
C ARG A 151 4.93 0.35 5.51
N ASN A 152 4.81 1.62 5.87
CA ASN A 152 4.89 2.04 7.27
C ASN A 152 3.56 1.77 7.95
N VAL A 153 3.60 0.92 8.98
CA VAL A 153 2.46 0.60 9.83
C VAL A 153 2.75 1.15 11.22
N PHE A 154 1.91 2.06 11.69
CA PHE A 154 2.05 2.54 13.06
C PHE A 154 1.43 1.51 14.02
N VAL A 155 2.14 1.16 15.08
CA VAL A 155 1.62 0.20 16.07
C VAL A 155 1.48 0.92 17.40
N ILE A 156 0.23 1.05 17.85
CA ILE A 156 -0.13 1.60 19.15
C ILE A 156 -0.26 0.43 20.12
N TYR A 157 0.49 0.47 21.22
CA TYR A 157 0.50 -0.61 22.19
C TYR A 157 0.86 -0.08 23.59
N GLY A 158 0.52 -0.86 24.62
CA GLY A 158 0.77 -0.51 26.01
C GLY A 158 2.11 -1.06 26.53
N ARG A 159 2.09 -1.64 27.72
CA ARG A 159 3.25 -2.23 28.40
C ARG A 159 3.44 -3.71 28.08
N ASP A 160 2.51 -4.34 27.36
CA ASP A 160 2.64 -5.73 26.92
C ASP A 160 3.69 -5.91 25.82
N SER A 161 4.94 -6.14 26.25
CA SER A 161 6.06 -6.38 25.33
C SER A 161 5.96 -7.69 24.53
N GLU A 162 5.21 -8.69 25.00
CA GLU A 162 5.03 -9.95 24.27
C GLU A 162 4.11 -9.73 23.07
N ALA A 163 2.95 -9.12 23.29
CA ALA A 163 2.01 -8.78 22.23
C ALA A 163 2.61 -7.82 21.20
N ARG A 164 3.37 -6.81 21.67
CA ARG A 164 4.14 -5.91 20.80
C ARG A 164 5.11 -6.70 19.92
N ARG A 165 6.01 -7.49 20.50
CA ARG A 165 7.02 -8.25 19.72
C ARG A 165 6.35 -9.17 18.69
N ALA A 166 5.32 -9.91 19.11
CA ALA A 166 4.59 -10.80 18.21
C ALA A 166 3.99 -10.05 17.01
N MET A 167 3.37 -8.89 17.24
CA MET A 167 2.81 -8.07 16.15
C MET A 167 3.88 -7.48 15.24
N PHE A 168 4.98 -6.97 15.81
CA PHE A 168 6.07 -6.40 15.03
C PHE A 168 6.72 -7.43 14.11
N ASP A 169 6.99 -8.62 14.64
CA ASP A 169 7.59 -9.69 13.86
C ASP A 169 6.63 -10.19 12.78
N PHE A 170 5.34 -10.34 13.10
CA PHE A 170 4.30 -10.64 12.12
C PHE A 170 4.27 -9.61 10.97
N LEU A 171 4.25 -8.31 11.26
CA LEU A 171 4.25 -7.27 10.23
C LEU A 171 5.52 -7.32 9.35
N ARG A 172 6.68 -7.62 9.93
CA ARG A 172 7.94 -7.77 9.19
C ARG A 172 7.91 -8.96 8.24
N THR A 173 7.29 -10.09 8.63
CA THR A 173 7.12 -11.23 7.71
C THR A 173 6.31 -10.90 6.46
N LEU A 174 5.51 -9.84 6.52
CA LEU A 174 4.68 -9.33 5.41
C LEU A 174 5.38 -8.23 4.58
N ASP A 175 6.67 -8.00 4.80
CA ASP A 175 7.45 -6.89 4.21
C ASP A 175 6.87 -5.50 4.55
N LEU A 176 6.34 -5.36 5.77
CA LEU A 176 5.89 -4.09 6.33
C LEU A 176 6.88 -3.57 7.38
N ARG A 177 6.84 -2.26 7.63
CA ARG A 177 7.74 -1.53 8.52
C ARG A 177 6.93 -1.02 9.72
N PRO A 178 6.85 -1.79 10.81
CA PRO A 178 6.17 -1.31 12.02
C PRO A 178 6.95 -0.15 12.65
N GLN A 179 6.23 0.87 13.14
CA GLN A 179 6.79 2.10 13.73
C GLN A 179 6.15 2.37 15.10
N GLU A 180 6.94 2.97 16.00
CA GLU A 180 6.53 3.30 17.37
C GLU A 180 6.36 4.80 17.58
N TRP A 181 5.65 5.17 18.65
CA TRP A 181 5.31 6.57 18.92
C TRP A 181 6.56 7.38 19.23
N GLU A 182 7.48 6.86 20.04
CA GLU A 182 8.74 7.55 20.32
C GLU A 182 9.56 7.79 19.05
N GLU A 183 9.64 6.81 18.15
CA GLU A 183 10.36 6.92 16.87
C GLU A 183 9.73 8.01 15.98
N VAL A 184 8.41 8.03 15.90
CA VAL A 184 7.60 9.02 15.18
C VAL A 184 7.82 10.43 15.72
N VAL A 185 7.83 10.60 17.04
CA VAL A 185 8.06 11.91 17.69
C VAL A 185 9.51 12.36 17.53
N HIS A 186 10.50 11.46 17.63
CA HIS A 186 11.92 11.80 17.42
C HIS A 186 12.21 12.32 16.01
N ILE A 187 11.54 11.79 14.99
CA ILE A 187 11.67 12.25 13.59
C ILE A 187 11.12 13.67 13.41
N SER A 188 10.16 14.10 14.23
CA SER A 188 9.54 15.43 14.13
C SER A 188 10.47 16.58 14.53
N GLY A 189 11.63 16.29 15.14
CA GLY A 189 12.69 17.27 15.43
C GLY A 189 12.34 18.35 16.44
N SER A 190 11.22 18.22 17.16
CA SER A 190 10.75 19.23 18.10
C SER A 190 10.88 18.73 19.54
N SER A 191 11.67 19.44 20.35
CA SER A 191 11.91 19.12 21.76
C SER A 191 10.74 19.50 22.68
N ALA A 192 9.72 20.19 22.17
CA ALA A 192 8.42 20.41 22.80
C ALA A 192 7.40 21.06 21.81
N PRO A 193 6.75 20.32 20.90
CA PRO A 193 5.72 20.89 20.04
C PRO A 193 4.35 20.86 20.74
N PHE A 194 3.46 21.79 20.38
CA PHE A 194 2.01 21.59 20.51
C PHE A 194 1.68 20.23 19.88
N ILE A 195 1.35 19.25 20.75
CA ILE A 195 1.24 17.82 20.44
C ILE A 195 0.39 17.58 19.19
N GLY A 196 -0.64 18.40 18.93
CA GLY A 196 -1.49 18.23 17.75
C GLY A 196 -0.81 18.34 16.38
N GLU A 197 -0.05 19.41 16.09
CA GLU A 197 0.32 19.73 14.70
C GLU A 197 1.48 18.89 14.15
N ALA A 198 2.51 18.64 14.97
CA ALA A 198 3.66 17.81 14.58
C ALA A 198 3.26 16.34 14.39
N ILE A 199 2.32 15.86 15.21
CA ILE A 199 1.81 14.48 15.16
C ILE A 199 0.90 14.28 13.96
N LEU A 200 0.03 15.24 13.63
CA LEU A 200 -0.85 15.17 12.46
C LEU A 200 -0.09 15.03 11.14
N ARG A 201 1.08 15.68 11.01
CA ARG A 201 1.97 15.55 9.84
C ARG A 201 2.70 14.21 9.80
N THR A 202 2.89 13.57 10.95
CA THR A 202 3.56 12.26 10.98
C THR A 202 2.64 11.15 10.51
N PHE A 203 1.34 11.27 10.74
CA PHE A 203 0.35 10.34 10.17
C PHE A 203 0.28 10.38 8.63
N ASP A 204 0.72 11.45 7.98
CA ASP A 204 0.83 11.49 6.50
C ASP A 204 1.94 10.53 6.00
N ARG A 205 2.80 10.05 6.91
CA ARG A 205 3.89 9.10 6.64
C ARG A 205 3.58 7.67 7.09
N ILE A 206 2.32 7.39 7.41
CA ILE A 206 1.84 6.09 7.87
C ILE A 206 0.72 5.62 6.93
N GLN A 207 0.82 4.36 6.46
CA GLN A 207 -0.20 3.78 5.60
C GLN A 207 -1.37 3.21 6.38
N ALA A 208 -1.11 2.55 7.50
CA ALA A 208 -2.12 1.94 8.35
C ALA A 208 -1.69 2.00 9.82
N THR A 209 -2.67 1.93 10.73
CA THR A 209 -2.43 1.83 12.17
C THR A 209 -2.99 0.52 12.71
N ILE A 210 -2.22 -0.19 13.52
CA ILE A 210 -2.68 -1.31 14.33
C ILE A 210 -2.69 -0.87 15.80
N VAL A 211 -3.83 -1.04 16.45
CA VAL A 211 -4.00 -0.79 17.89
C VAL A 211 -4.07 -2.11 18.62
N LEU A 212 -3.12 -2.35 19.52
CA LEU A 212 -3.09 -3.53 20.38
C LEU A 212 -3.84 -3.22 21.69
N LEU A 213 -4.97 -3.89 21.88
CA LEU A 213 -5.77 -3.83 23.09
C LEU A 213 -5.40 -5.03 23.96
N THR A 214 -4.54 -4.80 24.95
CA THR A 214 -4.12 -5.78 25.95
C THR A 214 -4.62 -5.38 27.34
N PRO A 215 -4.88 -6.33 28.25
CA PRO A 215 -5.33 -6.06 29.61
C PRO A 215 -4.14 -5.65 30.49
N ASP A 216 -3.69 -4.41 30.31
CA ASP A 216 -2.49 -3.87 30.95
C ASP A 216 -2.79 -3.20 32.29
N ASP A 217 -3.88 -2.41 32.35
CA ASP A 217 -4.39 -1.80 33.56
C ASP A 217 -5.62 -2.58 34.06
N ILE A 218 -6.00 -2.39 35.32
CA ILE A 218 -7.24 -2.95 35.88
C ILE A 218 -8.19 -1.79 36.16
N ALA A 219 -9.41 -1.87 35.63
CA ALA A 219 -10.43 -0.85 35.79
C ALA A 219 -11.78 -1.48 36.15
N LYS A 220 -12.63 -0.67 36.80
CA LYS A 220 -14.05 -0.96 37.05
C LYS A 220 -14.83 0.33 37.15
N LEU A 221 -16.11 0.29 36.83
CA LEU A 221 -17.02 1.42 37.05
C LEU A 221 -17.18 1.66 38.55
N HIS A 222 -17.24 2.94 38.94
CA HIS A 222 -17.49 3.31 40.33
C HIS A 222 -18.84 2.72 40.80
N PRO A 223 -18.92 2.10 41.98
CA PRO A 223 -20.14 1.41 42.45
C PRO A 223 -21.40 2.27 42.44
N ASP A 224 -21.28 3.57 42.73
CA ASP A 224 -22.41 4.51 42.73
C ASP A 224 -23.11 4.65 41.37
N PHE A 225 -22.45 4.23 40.28
CA PHE A 225 -23.01 4.26 38.92
C PHE A 225 -23.46 2.89 38.41
N HIS A 226 -23.46 1.85 39.25
CA HIS A 226 -23.87 0.51 38.83
C HIS A 226 -25.38 0.45 38.57
N GLU A 227 -25.73 -0.09 37.41
CA GLU A 227 -27.10 -0.46 37.04
C GLU A 227 -27.26 -1.99 37.06
N SER A 228 -28.48 -2.47 37.32
CA SER A 228 -28.78 -3.91 37.39
C SER A 228 -28.53 -4.69 36.09
N ARG A 229 -28.38 -3.98 34.97
CA ARG A 229 -28.13 -4.52 33.63
C ARG A 229 -26.67 -4.44 33.20
N ASP A 230 -25.79 -3.88 34.02
CA ASP A 230 -24.39 -3.70 33.66
C ASP A 230 -23.68 -5.04 33.49
N ALA A 231 -22.81 -5.11 32.47
CA ALA A 231 -21.99 -6.28 32.24
C ALA A 231 -20.96 -6.47 33.36
N ARG A 232 -20.49 -7.70 33.57
CA ARG A 232 -19.41 -8.00 34.54
C ARG A 232 -18.15 -7.18 34.29
N THR A 233 -17.87 -6.84 33.03
CA THR A 233 -16.75 -5.97 32.65
C THR A 233 -16.83 -4.55 33.21
N GLU A 234 -18.00 -4.11 33.64
CA GLU A 234 -18.22 -2.81 34.29
C GLU A 234 -18.20 -2.92 35.83
N THR A 235 -18.78 -3.99 36.37
CA THR A 235 -19.02 -4.13 37.81
C THR A 235 -17.87 -4.80 38.56
N GLU A 236 -17.05 -5.61 37.89
CA GLU A 236 -15.91 -6.32 38.45
C GLU A 236 -14.56 -5.75 37.95
N PRO A 237 -13.48 -5.82 38.75
CA PRO A 237 -12.13 -5.45 38.28
C PRO A 237 -11.76 -6.25 37.02
N THR A 238 -11.66 -5.55 35.90
CA THR A 238 -11.43 -6.14 34.57
C THR A 238 -10.21 -5.51 33.93
N GLY A 239 -9.47 -6.28 33.14
CA GLY A 239 -8.33 -5.77 32.39
C GLY A 239 -8.74 -4.71 31.37
N GLN A 240 -7.93 -3.67 31.18
CA GLN A 240 -8.16 -2.59 30.23
C GLN A 240 -6.86 -2.23 29.51
N ALA A 241 -6.96 -1.82 28.25
CA ALA A 241 -5.86 -1.14 27.57
C ALA A 241 -5.50 0.15 28.32
N ARG A 242 -4.21 0.50 28.36
CA ARG A 242 -3.75 1.70 29.08
C ARG A 242 -4.39 2.97 28.52
N PRO A 243 -4.62 4.02 29.33
CA PRO A 243 -5.21 5.27 28.87
C PRO A 243 -4.47 5.92 27.68
N ASN A 244 -3.14 5.82 27.61
CA ASN A 244 -2.39 6.35 26.48
C ASN A 244 -2.72 5.64 25.16
N VAL A 245 -2.85 4.30 25.19
CA VAL A 245 -3.28 3.50 24.03
C VAL A 245 -4.65 3.95 23.53
N LEU A 246 -5.59 4.18 24.45
CA LEU A 246 -6.95 4.64 24.10
C LEU A 246 -6.92 6.05 23.49
N PHE A 247 -6.11 6.96 24.04
CA PHE A 247 -5.95 8.32 23.52
C PHE A 247 -5.33 8.32 22.12
N GLU A 248 -4.24 7.57 21.92
CA GLU A 248 -3.56 7.43 20.62
C GLU A 248 -4.47 6.77 19.58
N ALA A 249 -5.24 5.75 19.99
CA ALA A 249 -6.24 5.12 19.13
C ALA A 249 -7.30 6.13 18.67
N GLY A 250 -7.78 7.00 19.58
CA GLY A 250 -8.70 8.09 19.23
C GLY A 250 -8.13 9.03 18.16
N MET A 251 -6.86 9.42 18.28
CA MET A 251 -6.18 10.25 17.27
C MET A 251 -6.05 9.54 15.91
N ALA A 252 -5.63 8.27 15.92
CA ALA A 252 -5.53 7.46 14.70
C ALA A 252 -6.91 7.31 14.04
N MET A 253 -7.96 7.07 14.81
CA MET A 253 -9.32 6.98 14.30
C MET A 253 -9.82 8.28 13.65
N MET A 254 -9.43 9.43 14.18
CA MET A 254 -9.78 10.75 13.61
C MET A 254 -9.05 11.00 12.29
N LYS A 255 -7.77 10.63 12.20
CA LYS A 255 -6.92 10.92 11.03
C LYS A 255 -7.02 9.88 9.92
N MET A 256 -7.23 8.60 10.27
CA MET A 256 -7.27 7.48 9.32
C MET A 256 -8.35 6.46 9.70
N PRO A 257 -9.64 6.85 9.61
CA PRO A 257 -10.75 6.04 10.08
C PRO A 257 -10.84 4.66 9.42
N GLU A 258 -10.57 4.59 8.11
CA GLU A 258 -10.68 3.36 7.31
C GLU A 258 -9.42 2.48 7.36
N ARG A 259 -8.32 3.00 7.93
CA ARG A 259 -7.00 2.34 7.95
C ARG A 259 -6.48 2.08 9.38
N THR A 260 -7.37 2.17 10.37
CA THR A 260 -7.10 1.84 11.78
C THR A 260 -7.70 0.48 12.13
N ILE A 261 -6.86 -0.47 12.51
CA ILE A 261 -7.23 -1.86 12.81
C ILE A 261 -7.04 -2.12 14.29
N PHE A 262 -8.10 -2.54 14.98
CA PHE A 262 -8.04 -2.94 16.38
C PHE A 262 -7.79 -4.45 16.50
N VAL A 263 -6.78 -4.80 17.29
CA VAL A 263 -6.43 -6.19 17.60
C VAL A 263 -6.47 -6.36 19.12
N GLU A 264 -7.31 -7.27 19.59
CA GLU A 264 -7.53 -7.50 21.02
C GLU A 264 -6.94 -8.84 21.47
N PHE A 265 -6.33 -8.84 22.65
CA PHE A 265 -5.76 -10.03 23.29
C PHE A 265 -6.39 -10.24 24.66
N GLY A 266 -6.87 -11.44 24.94
CA GLY A 266 -7.52 -11.76 26.20
C GLY A 266 -8.87 -11.06 26.39
N GLU A 267 -9.27 -10.90 27.64
CA GLU A 267 -10.51 -10.23 28.03
C GLU A 267 -10.19 -8.79 28.44
N VAL A 268 -10.60 -7.84 27.59
CA VAL A 268 -10.43 -6.41 27.80
C VAL A 268 -11.79 -5.77 27.99
N ARG A 269 -11.92 -4.91 29.01
CA ARG A 269 -13.09 -4.07 29.24
C ARG A 269 -13.34 -3.24 27.98
N PRO A 270 -14.54 -3.35 27.37
CA PRO A 270 -14.85 -2.55 26.19
C PRO A 270 -14.87 -1.07 26.55
N PHE A 271 -14.51 -0.22 25.60
CA PHE A 271 -14.84 1.20 25.66
C PHE A 271 -15.84 1.50 24.54
N THR A 272 -16.85 2.31 24.85
CA THR A 272 -18.07 2.48 24.04
C THR A 272 -17.78 3.05 22.65
N ASP A 273 -18.58 2.61 21.67
CA ASP A 273 -18.62 3.00 20.24
C ASP A 273 -17.54 2.49 19.27
N LEU A 274 -16.86 1.38 19.59
CA LEU A 274 -16.26 0.53 18.54
C LEU A 274 -17.31 -0.27 17.74
N ALA A 275 -18.60 -0.19 18.08
CA ALA A 275 -19.68 -1.04 17.53
C ALA A 275 -19.86 -0.96 16.00
N GLY A 276 -19.29 0.04 15.32
CA GLY A 276 -19.24 0.13 13.86
C GLY A 276 -17.93 -0.33 13.21
N ARG A 277 -16.90 -0.66 13.99
CA ARG A 277 -15.57 -1.06 13.50
C ARG A 277 -15.21 -2.45 14.02
N SER A 278 -15.01 -3.37 13.11
CA SER A 278 -14.82 -4.79 13.44
C SER A 278 -13.51 -5.02 14.21
N THR A 279 -13.47 -5.06 15.54
CA THR A 279 -12.27 -5.49 16.29
C THR A 279 -11.90 -6.94 15.94
N ILE A 280 -10.60 -7.23 15.80
CA ILE A 280 -10.08 -8.59 15.60
C ILE A 280 -9.59 -9.10 16.95
N ARG A 281 -10.38 -9.95 17.61
CA ARG A 281 -9.97 -10.61 18.85
C ARG A 281 -9.17 -11.87 18.53
N LEU A 282 -7.94 -11.94 19.01
CA LEU A 282 -7.07 -13.13 18.95
C LEU A 282 -7.31 -14.00 20.18
N SER A 283 -7.31 -15.31 19.98
CA SER A 283 -7.58 -16.31 21.02
C SER A 283 -6.33 -17.18 21.27
N PRO A 284 -6.30 -17.99 22.34
CA PRO A 284 -5.24 -18.97 22.52
C PRO A 284 -5.39 -20.20 21.60
N ASP A 285 -6.47 -20.31 20.81
CA ASP A 285 -6.67 -21.40 19.86
C ASP A 285 -5.86 -21.14 18.57
N PRO A 286 -4.91 -22.05 18.20
CA PRO A 286 -4.12 -21.91 16.98
C PRO A 286 -4.94 -21.79 15.71
N VAL A 287 -6.05 -22.52 15.59
CA VAL A 287 -6.85 -22.56 14.34
C VAL A 287 -7.58 -21.23 14.14
N ASP A 288 -8.31 -20.77 15.16
CA ASP A 288 -8.95 -19.45 15.15
C ASP A 288 -7.91 -18.33 14.96
N THR A 289 -6.77 -18.39 15.66
CA THR A 289 -5.69 -17.41 15.54
C THR A 289 -5.20 -17.27 14.10
N THR A 290 -4.87 -18.38 13.43
CA THR A 290 -4.43 -18.32 12.03
C THR A 290 -5.48 -17.65 11.14
N GLU A 291 -6.77 -17.93 11.35
CA GLU A 291 -7.84 -17.27 10.60
C GLU A 291 -7.93 -15.76 10.89
N LYS A 292 -7.77 -15.35 12.15
CA LYS A 292 -7.70 -13.92 12.51
C LYS A 292 -6.47 -13.24 11.89
N LEU A 293 -5.31 -13.91 11.79
CA LEU A 293 -4.14 -13.37 11.11
C LEU A 293 -4.43 -13.09 9.64
N ARG A 294 -5.15 -13.99 8.94
CA ARG A 294 -5.63 -13.73 7.56
C ARG A 294 -6.50 -12.49 7.51
N ARG A 295 -7.42 -12.32 8.46
CA ARG A 295 -8.27 -11.11 8.53
C ARG A 295 -7.47 -9.84 8.77
N ILE A 296 -6.36 -9.89 9.51
CA ILE A 296 -5.46 -8.74 9.67
C ILE A 296 -4.77 -8.43 8.33
N VAL A 297 -4.24 -9.45 7.63
CA VAL A 297 -3.63 -9.31 6.30
C VAL A 297 -4.59 -8.66 5.31
N GLU A 298 -5.82 -9.17 5.19
CA GLU A 298 -6.81 -8.64 4.26
C GLU A 298 -7.14 -7.17 4.55
N ARG A 299 -7.19 -6.77 5.83
CA ARG A 299 -7.40 -5.37 6.18
C ARG A 299 -6.20 -4.48 5.90
N LEU A 300 -4.99 -4.98 6.09
CA LEU A 300 -3.78 -4.25 5.71
C LEU A 300 -3.76 -4.02 4.19
N LYS A 301 -4.15 -5.02 3.39
CA LYS A 301 -4.34 -4.85 1.94
C LYS A 301 -5.43 -3.82 1.63
N SER A 302 -6.61 -3.91 2.27
CA SER A 302 -7.67 -2.90 2.10
C SER A 302 -7.25 -1.50 2.54
N ALA A 303 -6.33 -1.40 3.51
CA ALA A 303 -5.73 -0.14 3.94
C ALA A 303 -4.65 0.37 2.97
N GLY A 304 -4.35 -0.34 1.88
CA GLY A 304 -3.38 0.04 0.86
C GLY A 304 -1.93 -0.33 1.18
N CYS A 305 -1.69 -1.20 2.16
CA CYS A 305 -0.35 -1.72 2.43
C CYS A 305 0.05 -2.74 1.34
N PRO A 306 1.26 -2.64 0.76
CA PRO A 306 1.78 -3.60 -0.21
C PRO A 306 2.29 -4.87 0.50
N VAL A 307 1.36 -5.64 1.05
CA VAL A 307 1.60 -6.86 1.81
C VAL A 307 2.25 -7.93 0.92
N ASN A 308 3.33 -8.56 1.40
CA ASN A 308 3.87 -9.78 0.83
C ASN A 308 3.34 -11.01 1.58
N ASP A 309 2.32 -11.67 1.03
CA ASP A 309 1.68 -12.86 1.59
C ASP A 309 2.04 -14.16 0.84
N SER A 310 3.03 -14.12 -0.05
CA SER A 310 3.44 -15.27 -0.86
C SER A 310 4.06 -16.44 -0.07
N GLY A 311 4.63 -16.16 1.11
CA GLY A 311 5.19 -17.15 2.03
C GLY A 311 4.16 -17.70 3.03
N SER A 312 4.55 -18.71 3.83
CA SER A 312 3.69 -19.28 4.89
C SER A 312 4.08 -18.87 6.31
N ASP A 313 5.21 -18.19 6.50
CA ASP A 313 5.75 -17.87 7.83
C ASP A 313 4.82 -16.96 8.64
N TRP A 314 4.14 -16.02 7.99
CA TRP A 314 3.18 -15.10 8.61
C TRP A 314 1.94 -15.81 9.17
N MET A 315 1.66 -17.04 8.74
CA MET A 315 0.52 -17.84 9.22
C MET A 315 0.78 -18.54 10.55
N ASN A 316 2.02 -18.49 11.08
CA ASN A 316 2.39 -19.15 12.33
C ASN A 316 1.64 -18.52 13.53
N PRO A 317 0.71 -19.26 14.18
CA PRO A 317 -0.07 -18.72 15.29
C PRO A 317 0.68 -18.75 16.63
N ALA A 318 1.79 -19.48 16.73
CA ALA A 318 2.47 -19.76 18.00
C ALA A 318 2.87 -18.51 18.81
N PRO A 319 3.34 -17.40 18.20
CA PRO A 319 3.64 -16.18 18.94
C PRO A 319 2.41 -15.54 19.62
N PHE A 320 1.20 -15.78 19.11
CA PHE A 320 -0.02 -15.15 19.58
C PHE A 320 -0.84 -16.03 20.53
N THR A 321 -0.72 -17.36 20.43
CA THR A 321 -1.50 -18.29 21.27
C THR A 321 -0.97 -18.42 22.70
N ARG A 322 0.30 -18.08 22.92
CA ARG A 322 0.99 -18.25 24.22
C ARG A 322 1.14 -16.94 25.02
N LEU A 323 0.48 -15.87 24.60
CA LEU A 323 0.60 -14.56 25.24
C LEU A 323 -0.04 -14.57 26.64
N MET A 324 0.66 -13.99 27.61
CA MET A 324 0.13 -13.83 28.98
C MET A 324 -1.14 -12.99 29.04
N ALA A 325 -1.38 -12.14 28.04
CA ALA A 325 -2.61 -11.37 27.88
C ALA A 325 -3.88 -12.24 27.97
N HIS A 326 -3.84 -13.48 27.45
CA HIS A 326 -4.99 -14.40 27.48
C HIS A 326 -5.34 -14.89 28.90
N THR A 327 -4.40 -14.78 29.84
CA THR A 327 -4.55 -15.32 31.20
C THR A 327 -4.68 -14.24 32.28
N ARG A 328 -4.35 -12.97 32.00
CA ARG A 328 -4.41 -11.87 32.98
C ARG A 328 -5.80 -11.65 33.58
N ALA A 329 -6.86 -11.87 32.80
CA ALA A 329 -8.24 -11.69 33.27
C ALA A 329 -8.69 -12.73 34.31
N ARG A 330 -8.00 -13.88 34.42
CA ARG A 330 -8.45 -14.98 35.30
C ARG A 330 -7.91 -14.94 36.73
N ASN A 331 -6.99 -14.02 37.05
CA ASN A 331 -6.34 -14.03 38.36
C ASN A 331 -5.88 -12.63 38.84
N PRO A 332 -6.78 -11.77 39.33
CA PRO A 332 -6.42 -10.43 39.81
C PRO A 332 -5.59 -10.42 41.12
N VAL A 333 -5.27 -11.58 41.73
CA VAL A 333 -4.73 -11.66 43.11
C VAL A 333 -3.29 -12.21 43.23
N VAL A 334 -2.61 -12.67 42.18
CA VAL A 334 -1.25 -13.23 42.34
C VAL A 334 -0.23 -12.58 41.39
N GLY A 335 0.09 -11.32 41.67
CA GLY A 335 1.41 -10.79 41.36
C GLY A 335 2.32 -11.07 42.56
N GLN A 336 3.13 -12.14 42.51
CA GLN A 336 4.28 -12.24 43.39
C GLN A 336 5.17 -11.04 43.10
N ALA A 337 5.26 -10.13 44.07
CA ALA A 337 6.26 -9.08 44.05
C ALA A 337 7.64 -9.75 43.93
N VAL A 338 8.35 -9.46 42.85
CA VAL A 338 9.79 -9.74 42.77
C VAL A 338 10.43 -8.91 43.89
N PRO A 339 11.16 -9.52 44.85
CA PRO A 339 11.83 -8.75 45.88
C PRO A 339 12.87 -7.86 45.21
N ALA A 340 12.82 -6.56 45.51
CA ALA A 340 13.87 -5.64 45.14
C ALA A 340 15.13 -6.04 45.93
N ASP A 341 16.15 -6.50 45.22
CA ASP A 341 17.47 -6.77 45.80
C ASP A 341 17.97 -5.50 46.51
N SER A 342 18.43 -5.70 47.74
CA SER A 342 19.02 -4.72 48.65
C SER A 342 20.51 -4.59 48.42
#